data_AF-A0A0R2PG67-F1
#
_entry.id   AF-A0A0R2PG67-F1
#
_cell.length_a   1.000
_cell.length_b   1.000
_cell.length_c   1.000
_cell.angle_alpha   90.00
_cell.angle_beta   90.00
_cell.angle_gamma   90.00
#
_symmetry.space_group_name_H-M   'P 1'
#
loop_
_entity.id
_entity.type
_entity.pdbx_description
1 polymer ?
#
loop_
_entity_poly.entity_id
_entity_poly.type
_entity_poly.pdbx_seq_one_letter_code
_entity_poly.pdbx_strand_id
1 'polypeptide(L)'
;MIGHENVDVRIDRYNTTNGWNVAINQRQFGGTRSEMGLSIGENLQRFLPRNTMRTDESFREQLTINAGGTQVEFHHARGETDDHLWGWIPEKKWIFTGDFVIWNYPNAGNPQKVQRYALEWAQALRRMIAQGPELLLPAHGLPIEGKARIAMVLDDIASSLESLVMQVIDMMNAGETLNTIIHTVKVPQHVLDKPYMRPFYDEPEFVVRNIWRLYGGWWDGAASRLKPAPDAVVAQELAALAGGAHVLIKRALDVADSDLRLACHLADLAGWAAPEDADVHANRAVIYDKRRRAEVSLMSKGIYKAAARESEEVVARNSQPNI
;
A
#
# COMPACT_ATOMS: atom_id res chain seq x y z
N MET A 1 24.46 -9.06 13.80
CA MET A 1 23.09 -8.88 13.27
C MET A 1 22.74 -10.12 12.48
N ILE A 2 21.62 -10.76 12.81
CA ILE A 2 21.12 -11.96 12.13
C ILE A 2 19.95 -11.55 11.24
N GLY A 3 19.94 -12.01 9.99
CA GLY A 3 18.82 -11.73 9.06
C GLY A 3 18.70 -12.77 7.97
N HIS A 4 17.64 -12.66 7.15
CA HIS A 4 17.52 -13.47 5.94
C HIS A 4 18.55 -13.01 4.88
N GLU A 5 19.02 -13.91 4.02
CA GLU A 5 20.02 -13.61 2.97
C GLU A 5 19.65 -12.42 2.05
N ASN A 6 18.36 -12.16 1.86
CA ASN A 6 17.87 -11.06 1.02
C ASN A 6 17.85 -9.68 1.72
N VAL A 7 18.14 -9.60 3.03
CA VAL A 7 18.14 -8.32 3.76
C VAL A 7 19.12 -7.32 3.17
N ASP A 8 20.35 -7.75 2.91
CA ASP A 8 21.38 -6.88 2.36
C ASP A 8 21.11 -6.51 0.91
N VAL A 9 20.58 -7.45 0.11
CA VAL A 9 20.11 -7.20 -1.26
C VAL A 9 19.02 -6.12 -1.28
N ARG A 10 18.08 -6.17 -0.34
CA ARG A 10 17.04 -5.16 -0.22
C ARG A 10 17.59 -3.81 0.22
N ILE A 11 18.52 -3.78 1.18
CA ILE A 11 19.18 -2.53 1.60
C ILE A 11 19.88 -1.87 0.39
N ASP A 12 20.56 -2.66 -0.44
CA ASP A 12 21.22 -2.16 -1.65
C ASP A 12 20.21 -1.59 -2.63
N ARG A 13 19.10 -2.30 -2.88
CA ARG A 13 18.01 -1.78 -3.70
C ARG A 13 17.46 -0.45 -3.17
N TYR A 14 17.30 -0.30 -1.86
CA TYR A 14 16.84 0.96 -1.27
C TYR A 14 17.86 2.08 -1.40
N ASN A 15 19.16 1.79 -1.33
CA ASN A 15 20.21 2.78 -1.62
C ASN A 15 20.19 3.19 -3.10
N THR A 16 20.08 2.23 -4.03
CA THR A 16 19.95 2.49 -5.47
C THR A 16 18.72 3.34 -5.79
N THR A 17 17.59 3.09 -5.10
CA THR A 17 16.31 3.78 -5.30
C THR A 17 16.00 4.79 -4.21
N ASN A 18 17.03 5.41 -3.62
CA ASN A 18 16.89 6.28 -2.44
C ASN A 18 15.94 7.45 -2.69
N GLY A 19 16.16 8.23 -3.75
CA GLY A 19 15.33 9.39 -4.08
C GLY A 19 13.87 9.02 -4.33
N TRP A 20 13.63 7.88 -4.99
CA TRP A 20 12.29 7.37 -5.22
C TRP A 20 11.57 6.99 -3.91
N ASN A 21 12.25 6.29 -3.00
CA ASN A 21 11.64 5.92 -1.73
C ASN A 21 11.44 7.12 -0.79
N VAL A 22 12.31 8.14 -0.85
CA VAL A 22 12.08 9.43 -0.18
C VAL A 22 10.82 10.10 -0.71
N ALA A 23 10.66 10.19 -2.03
CA ALA A 23 9.47 10.77 -2.66
C ALA A 23 8.18 9.99 -2.30
N ILE A 24 8.24 8.65 -2.27
CA ILE A 24 7.11 7.82 -1.82
C ILE A 24 6.74 8.15 -0.37
N ASN A 25 7.71 8.22 0.55
CA ASN A 25 7.44 8.53 1.96
C ASN A 25 6.89 9.94 2.13
N GLN A 26 7.35 10.91 1.33
CA GLN A 26 6.80 12.27 1.32
C GLN A 26 5.35 12.29 0.85
N ARG A 27 5.00 11.55 -0.21
CA ARG A 27 3.60 11.41 -0.64
C ARG A 27 2.73 10.69 0.39
N GLN A 28 3.22 9.60 0.98
CA GLN A 28 2.45 8.79 1.93
C GLN A 28 2.24 9.50 3.27
N PHE A 29 3.26 10.18 3.78
CA PHE A 29 3.25 10.69 5.16
C PHE A 29 3.43 12.21 5.26
N GLY A 30 4.05 12.87 4.29
CA GLY A 30 4.39 14.30 4.36
C GLY A 30 3.19 15.25 4.47
N GLY A 31 1.97 14.79 4.19
CA GLY A 31 0.72 15.52 4.41
C GLY A 31 -0.03 15.19 5.70
N THR A 32 0.31 14.08 6.34
CA THR A 32 -0.49 13.46 7.40
C THR A 32 0.20 13.51 8.76
N ARG A 33 1.49 13.91 8.81
CA ARG A 33 2.28 14.02 10.05
C ARG A 33 1.79 15.08 11.03
N SER A 34 1.20 16.19 10.56
CA SER A 34 0.70 17.23 11.46
C SER A 34 -0.57 16.82 12.20
N GLU A 35 -1.33 15.84 11.67
CA GLU A 35 -2.61 15.39 12.25
C GLU A 35 -2.48 14.13 13.12
N MET A 36 -1.46 13.28 12.89
CA MET A 36 -1.34 11.97 13.56
C MET A 36 -0.07 11.76 14.40
N GLY A 37 0.81 12.76 14.55
CA GLY A 37 1.95 12.69 15.48
C GLY A 37 3.04 11.65 15.14
N LEU A 38 3.04 11.10 13.92
CA LEU A 38 4.03 10.11 13.47
C LEU A 38 5.31 10.81 12.98
N SER A 39 6.44 10.66 13.68
CA SER A 39 7.71 11.36 13.35
C SER A 39 8.52 10.69 12.22
N ILE A 40 7.87 10.17 11.17
CA ILE A 40 8.59 9.44 10.11
C ILE A 40 8.92 10.38 8.96
N GLY A 41 9.91 11.29 9.06
CA GLY A 41 10.70 11.74 7.89
C GLY A 41 10.60 13.19 7.39
N GLU A 42 10.71 14.21 8.25
CA GLU A 42 11.03 15.56 7.76
C GLU A 42 12.48 15.60 7.25
N ASN A 43 12.70 16.25 6.11
CA ASN A 43 14.03 16.52 5.53
C ASN A 43 14.95 15.30 5.36
N LEU A 44 14.38 14.09 5.20
CA LEU A 44 15.18 12.91 4.90
C LEU A 44 15.76 13.02 3.49
N GLN A 45 17.01 13.44 3.39
CA GLN A 45 17.82 13.28 2.18
C GLN A 45 18.04 11.80 1.84
N ARG A 46 17.85 10.89 2.82
CA ARG A 46 18.00 9.45 2.66
C ARG A 46 16.84 8.67 3.25
N PHE A 47 16.39 7.67 2.50
CA PHE A 47 15.37 6.72 2.93
C PHE A 47 15.88 5.82 4.05
N LEU A 48 17.08 5.25 3.90
CA LEU A 48 17.76 4.49 4.96
C LEU A 48 18.80 5.36 5.68
N PRO A 49 18.86 5.31 7.03
CA PRO A 49 19.95 5.89 7.80
C PRO A 49 21.32 5.35 7.35
N ARG A 50 22.36 6.17 7.39
CA ARG A 50 23.73 5.77 6.97
C ARG A 50 24.31 4.64 7.84
N ASN A 51 23.87 4.56 9.09
CA ASN A 51 24.28 3.54 10.06
C ASN A 51 23.36 2.31 10.07
N THR A 52 22.54 2.11 9.02
CA THR A 52 21.79 0.86 8.86
C THR A 52 22.78 -0.30 8.80
N MET A 53 22.68 -1.22 9.75
CA MET A 53 23.59 -2.36 9.86
C MET A 53 23.34 -3.38 8.75
N ARG A 54 24.41 -4.06 8.33
CA ARG A 54 24.38 -5.20 7.39
C ARG A 54 24.31 -6.51 8.17
N THR A 55 23.90 -7.59 7.49
CA THR A 55 23.86 -8.91 8.15
C THR A 55 25.28 -9.38 8.43
N ASP A 56 25.53 -9.84 9.67
CA ASP A 56 26.80 -10.52 10.02
C ASP A 56 26.65 -12.04 9.82
N GLU A 57 25.44 -12.54 10.07
CA GLU A 57 25.05 -13.92 9.85
C GLU A 57 23.72 -13.91 9.08
N SER A 58 23.65 -14.71 8.02
CA SER A 58 22.43 -14.84 7.22
C SER A 58 22.04 -16.28 7.02
N PHE A 59 20.74 -16.50 6.81
CA PHE A 59 20.17 -17.80 6.52
C PHE A 59 19.04 -17.67 5.50
N ARG A 60 18.63 -18.81 4.92
CA ARG A 60 17.58 -18.87 3.90
C ARG A 60 16.23 -19.30 4.46
N GLU A 61 16.15 -20.51 5.03
CA GLU A 61 14.85 -21.05 5.44
C GLU A 61 14.61 -20.92 6.95
N GLN A 62 15.55 -21.40 7.76
CA GLN A 62 15.44 -21.39 9.22
C GLN A 62 16.81 -21.25 9.86
N LEU A 63 16.86 -20.63 11.04
CA LEU A 63 18.02 -20.61 11.92
C LEU A 63 17.58 -20.80 13.36
N THR A 64 18.25 -21.68 14.11
CA THR A 64 18.03 -21.82 15.56
C THR A 64 19.27 -21.34 16.30
N ILE A 65 19.08 -20.43 17.24
CA ILE A 65 20.15 -19.92 18.10
C ILE A 65 19.86 -20.24 19.56
N ASN A 66 20.91 -20.23 20.38
CA ASN A 66 20.81 -20.19 21.82
C ASN A 66 21.19 -18.78 22.31
N ALA A 67 20.22 -18.04 22.82
CA ALA A 67 20.41 -16.70 23.37
C ALA A 67 20.21 -16.73 24.89
N GLY A 68 21.31 -16.68 25.65
CA GLY A 68 21.25 -16.67 27.12
C GLY A 68 20.58 -17.90 27.73
N GLY A 69 20.76 -19.09 27.12
CA GLY A 69 20.12 -20.33 27.55
C GLY A 69 18.74 -20.58 26.94
N THR A 70 18.15 -19.58 26.26
CA THR A 70 16.86 -19.72 25.58
C THR A 70 17.06 -20.13 24.12
N GLN A 71 16.43 -21.21 23.70
CA GLN A 71 16.38 -21.57 22.28
C GLN A 71 15.40 -20.65 21.55
N VAL A 72 15.87 -20.00 20.48
CA VAL A 72 15.05 -19.16 19.60
C VAL A 72 15.19 -19.68 18.19
N GLU A 73 14.05 -19.99 17.56
CA GLU A 73 13.97 -20.36 16.16
C GLU A 73 13.53 -19.17 15.33
N PHE A 74 14.23 -18.87 14.25
CA PHE A 74 13.83 -17.92 13.24
C PHE A 74 13.43 -18.67 11.98
N HIS A 75 12.27 -18.33 11.44
CA HIS A 75 11.67 -18.96 10.27
C HIS A 75 11.45 -17.91 9.20
N HIS A 76 11.94 -18.17 7.99
CA HIS A 76 11.66 -17.31 6.84
C HIS A 76 10.26 -17.57 6.29
N ALA A 77 9.65 -16.49 5.82
CA ALA A 77 8.51 -16.53 4.93
C ALA A 77 8.45 -15.25 4.11
N ARG A 78 7.80 -15.31 2.95
CA ARG A 78 7.52 -14.10 2.18
C ARG A 78 6.21 -13.48 2.66
N GLY A 79 6.17 -12.16 2.76
CA GLY A 79 5.00 -11.42 3.23
C GLY A 79 4.97 -10.00 2.67
N GLU A 80 5.11 -9.01 3.55
CA GLU A 80 5.33 -7.60 3.18
C GLU A 80 6.59 -7.48 2.29
N THR A 81 7.58 -8.32 2.56
CA THR A 81 8.84 -8.38 1.80
C THR A 81 9.26 -9.83 1.54
N ASP A 82 10.30 -10.01 0.74
CA ASP A 82 10.88 -11.29 0.33
C ASP A 82 11.90 -11.87 1.32
N ASP A 83 12.10 -11.24 2.47
CA ASP A 83 13.12 -11.61 3.46
C ASP A 83 12.59 -11.62 4.90
N HIS A 84 11.27 -11.61 5.04
CA HIS A 84 10.57 -11.50 6.31
C HIS A 84 10.83 -12.73 7.17
N LEU A 85 11.03 -12.51 8.47
CA LEU A 85 11.21 -13.56 9.47
C LEU A 85 10.11 -13.52 10.52
N TRP A 86 9.79 -14.68 11.08
CA TRP A 86 9.06 -14.79 12.34
C TRP A 86 9.86 -15.66 13.32
N GLY A 87 9.78 -15.32 14.61
CA GLY A 87 10.51 -15.97 15.69
C GLY A 87 9.63 -16.88 16.52
N TRP A 88 10.19 -17.96 17.06
CA TRP A 88 9.50 -18.92 17.93
C TRP A 88 10.40 -19.32 19.09
N ILE A 89 9.84 -19.33 20.30
CA ILE A 89 10.49 -19.86 21.50
C ILE A 89 9.71 -21.10 21.95
N PRO A 90 10.15 -22.32 21.60
CA PRO A 90 9.38 -23.56 21.82
C PRO A 90 9.01 -23.79 23.28
N GLU A 91 9.96 -23.62 24.19
CA GLU A 91 9.77 -23.86 25.63
C GLU A 91 8.66 -22.98 26.22
N LYS A 92 8.57 -21.72 25.77
CA LYS A 92 7.59 -20.75 26.26
C LYS A 92 6.31 -20.69 25.42
N LYS A 93 6.33 -21.29 24.24
CA LYS A 93 5.31 -21.14 23.19
C LYS A 93 5.02 -19.69 22.82
N TRP A 94 6.07 -18.88 22.74
CA TRP A 94 5.97 -17.46 22.35
C TRP A 94 6.35 -17.30 20.89
N ILE A 95 5.54 -16.53 20.16
CA ILE A 95 5.78 -16.25 18.75
C ILE A 95 5.94 -14.75 18.50
N PHE A 96 6.94 -14.40 17.69
CA PHE A 96 7.24 -13.03 17.27
C PHE A 96 6.93 -12.93 15.78
N THR A 97 5.87 -12.21 15.41
CA THR A 97 5.36 -12.27 14.03
C THR A 97 5.93 -11.18 13.13
N GLY A 98 6.76 -10.28 13.64
CA GLY A 98 7.15 -9.08 12.89
C GLY A 98 5.92 -8.37 12.32
N ASP A 99 6.01 -7.93 11.06
CA ASP A 99 4.90 -7.29 10.34
C ASP A 99 3.87 -8.27 9.74
N PHE A 100 3.95 -9.59 10.01
CA PHE A 100 2.89 -10.51 9.57
C PHE A 100 1.54 -10.19 10.26
N VAL A 101 1.58 -9.49 11.39
CA VAL A 101 0.42 -8.99 12.15
C VAL A 101 0.70 -7.54 12.59
N ILE A 102 -0.18 -6.60 12.22
CA ILE A 102 0.02 -5.15 12.50
C ILE A 102 -1.21 -4.44 13.08
N TRP A 103 -2.21 -5.20 13.57
CA TRP A 103 -3.49 -4.66 14.08
C TRP A 103 -4.26 -3.78 13.08
N ASN A 104 -4.01 -4.00 11.78
CA ASN A 104 -4.71 -3.42 10.65
C ASN A 104 -4.77 -4.47 9.54
N TYR A 105 -5.58 -4.22 8.52
CA TYR A 105 -5.57 -5.05 7.32
C TYR A 105 -4.13 -5.18 6.77
N PRO A 106 -3.67 -6.40 6.40
CA PRO A 106 -2.29 -6.63 6.00
C PRO A 106 -1.88 -5.72 4.85
N ASN A 107 -0.66 -5.19 4.95
CA ASN A 107 -0.06 -4.39 3.89
C ASN A 107 0.38 -5.31 2.73
N ALA A 108 -0.52 -6.02 2.08
CA ALA A 108 -0.17 -7.01 1.06
C ALA A 108 -0.27 -6.46 -0.38
N GLY A 109 -0.47 -5.14 -0.56
CA GLY A 109 -0.57 -4.58 -1.90
C GLY A 109 -0.22 -3.12 -2.12
N ASN A 110 0.42 -2.46 -1.15
CA ASN A 110 0.83 -1.05 -1.21
C ASN A 110 1.09 -0.49 -2.62
N PRO A 111 0.34 0.54 -3.08
CA PRO A 111 0.33 0.99 -4.48
C PRO A 111 1.65 1.62 -4.94
N GLN A 112 2.55 1.95 -4.02
CA GLN A 112 3.82 2.62 -4.33
C GLN A 112 5.06 1.75 -4.04
N LYS A 113 4.90 0.54 -3.50
CA LYS A 113 6.03 -0.31 -3.12
C LYS A 113 6.19 -1.49 -4.09
N VAL A 114 7.27 -2.24 -3.88
CA VAL A 114 7.58 -3.44 -4.65
C VAL A 114 6.56 -4.56 -4.35
N GLN A 115 6.63 -5.61 -5.16
CA GLN A 115 5.80 -6.81 -5.04
C GLN A 115 5.76 -7.35 -3.61
N ARG A 116 4.55 -7.70 -3.17
CA ARG A 116 4.27 -8.37 -1.88
C ARG A 116 3.57 -9.72 -2.11
N TYR A 117 3.53 -10.56 -1.09
CA TYR A 117 3.28 -12.00 -1.28
C TYR A 117 2.08 -12.48 -0.47
N ALA A 118 0.86 -12.15 -0.91
CA ALA A 118 -0.37 -12.43 -0.16
C ALA A 118 -0.58 -13.92 0.14
N LEU A 119 -0.29 -14.81 -0.83
CA LEU A 119 -0.45 -16.25 -0.65
C LEU A 119 0.59 -16.82 0.32
N GLU A 120 1.87 -16.49 0.12
CA GLU A 120 2.94 -16.93 1.02
C GLU A 120 2.79 -16.37 2.44
N TRP A 121 2.25 -15.15 2.58
CA TRP A 121 1.90 -14.55 3.85
C TRP A 121 0.84 -15.38 4.56
N ALA A 122 -0.26 -15.73 3.88
CA ALA A 122 -1.29 -16.58 4.45
C ALA A 122 -0.72 -17.94 4.89
N GLN A 123 0.09 -18.57 4.05
CA GLN A 123 0.76 -19.84 4.38
C GLN A 123 1.68 -19.71 5.61
N ALA A 124 2.38 -18.58 5.77
CA ALA A 124 3.18 -18.31 6.96
C ALA A 124 2.30 -18.27 8.21
N LEU A 125 1.18 -17.54 8.17
CA LEU A 125 0.21 -17.48 9.27
C LEU A 125 -0.37 -18.86 9.60
N ARG A 126 -0.65 -19.71 8.61
CA ARG A 126 -1.04 -21.11 8.84
C ARG A 126 0.03 -21.90 9.60
N ARG A 127 1.31 -21.74 9.24
CA ARG A 127 2.43 -22.36 9.98
C ARG A 127 2.51 -21.84 11.42
N MET A 128 2.31 -20.54 11.63
CA MET A 128 2.28 -19.94 12.96
C MET A 128 1.15 -20.52 13.83
N ILE A 129 -0.04 -20.73 13.27
CA ILE A 129 -1.16 -21.38 13.97
C ILE A 129 -0.77 -22.81 14.37
N ALA A 130 -0.13 -23.56 13.47
CA ALA A 130 0.26 -24.95 13.70
C ALA A 130 1.25 -25.12 14.87
N GLN A 131 2.09 -24.10 15.14
CA GLN A 131 2.98 -24.10 16.31
C GLN A 131 2.23 -24.06 17.65
N GLY A 132 0.96 -23.63 17.63
CA GLY A 132 0.13 -23.51 18.83
C GLY A 132 0.67 -22.50 19.86
N PRO A 133 0.96 -21.25 19.46
CA PRO A 133 1.46 -20.22 20.37
C PRO A 133 0.48 -19.92 21.50
N GLU A 134 1.01 -19.59 22.67
CA GLU A 134 0.24 -19.15 23.84
C GLU A 134 0.38 -17.63 24.07
N LEU A 135 1.43 -17.02 23.51
CA LEU A 135 1.62 -15.57 23.43
C LEU A 135 2.14 -15.17 22.04
N LEU A 136 1.48 -14.20 21.41
CA LEU A 136 1.89 -13.58 20.14
C LEU A 136 2.34 -12.14 20.39
N LEU A 137 3.54 -11.82 19.89
CA LEU A 137 4.19 -10.52 19.98
C LEU A 137 4.40 -9.94 18.56
N PRO A 138 3.54 -9.01 18.10
CA PRO A 138 3.69 -8.39 16.79
C PRO A 138 4.73 -7.26 16.81
N ALA A 139 5.20 -6.83 15.64
CA ALA A 139 6.01 -5.61 15.53
C ALA A 139 5.20 -4.34 15.82
N HIS A 140 3.89 -4.39 15.55
CA HIS A 140 2.96 -3.28 15.75
C HIS A 140 1.69 -3.72 16.47
N GLY A 141 1.22 -2.87 17.39
CA GLY A 141 0.01 -3.09 18.17
C GLY A 141 0.24 -3.92 19.44
N LEU A 142 -0.84 -4.49 19.98
CA LEU A 142 -0.83 -5.15 21.28
C LEU A 142 -0.43 -6.63 21.20
N PRO A 143 0.25 -7.17 22.21
CA PRO A 143 0.37 -8.61 22.40
C PRO A 143 -0.99 -9.32 22.46
N ILE A 144 -1.04 -10.55 21.99
CA ILE A 144 -2.26 -11.39 22.04
C ILE A 144 -1.92 -12.64 22.84
N GLU A 145 -2.67 -12.86 23.92
CA GLU A 145 -2.53 -14.04 24.78
C GLU A 145 -3.67 -15.04 24.53
N GLY A 146 -3.35 -16.32 24.66
CA GLY A 146 -4.30 -17.43 24.58
C GLY A 146 -4.35 -18.08 23.20
N LYS A 147 -4.03 -19.37 23.15
CA LYS A 147 -3.93 -20.16 21.92
C LYS A 147 -5.12 -20.03 20.97
N ALA A 148 -6.35 -20.11 21.49
CA ALA A 148 -7.55 -20.00 20.66
C ALA A 148 -7.74 -18.60 20.05
N ARG A 149 -7.41 -17.54 20.81
CA ARG A 149 -7.52 -16.16 20.34
C ARG A 149 -6.46 -15.86 19.28
N ILE A 150 -5.23 -16.32 19.51
CA ILE A 150 -4.15 -16.18 18.54
C ILE A 150 -4.50 -16.91 17.25
N ALA A 151 -4.96 -18.16 17.34
CA ALA A 151 -5.37 -18.93 16.18
C ALA A 151 -6.47 -18.24 15.37
N MET A 152 -7.49 -17.67 16.05
CA MET A 152 -8.56 -16.91 15.39
C MET A 152 -8.03 -15.69 14.62
N VAL A 153 -7.16 -14.87 15.24
CA VAL A 153 -6.62 -13.67 14.58
C VAL A 153 -5.77 -14.04 13.37
N LEU A 154 -4.89 -15.02 13.52
CA LEU A 154 -4.05 -15.49 12.42
C LEU A 154 -4.88 -16.12 11.29
N ASP A 155 -5.92 -16.88 11.64
CA ASP A 155 -6.84 -17.50 10.68
C ASP A 155 -7.62 -16.45 9.88
N ASP A 156 -8.16 -15.44 10.56
CA ASP A 156 -8.90 -14.36 9.91
C ASP A 156 -8.05 -13.63 8.85
N ILE A 157 -6.79 -13.35 9.19
CA ILE A 157 -5.85 -12.73 8.27
C ILE A 157 -5.53 -13.67 7.11
N ALA A 158 -5.18 -14.93 7.40
CA ALA A 158 -4.81 -15.91 6.39
C ALA A 158 -5.96 -16.20 5.41
N SER A 159 -7.15 -16.46 5.93
CA SER A 159 -8.37 -16.73 5.17
C SER A 159 -8.75 -15.56 4.27
N SER A 160 -8.61 -14.31 4.75
CA SER A 160 -8.88 -13.11 3.94
C SER A 160 -7.91 -12.97 2.77
N LEU A 161 -6.61 -13.21 2.99
CA LEU A 161 -5.60 -13.15 1.94
C LEU A 161 -5.76 -14.28 0.92
N GLU A 162 -5.98 -15.51 1.38
CA GLU A 162 -6.28 -16.68 0.54
C GLU A 162 -7.51 -16.44 -0.33
N SER A 163 -8.59 -15.90 0.26
CA SER A 163 -9.81 -15.59 -0.47
C SER A 163 -9.58 -14.56 -1.59
N LEU A 164 -8.83 -13.49 -1.32
CA LEU A 164 -8.48 -12.51 -2.36
C LEU A 164 -7.65 -13.14 -3.48
N VAL A 165 -6.65 -13.96 -3.13
CA VAL A 165 -5.82 -14.66 -4.12
C VAL A 165 -6.68 -15.56 -5.02
N MET A 166 -7.55 -16.38 -4.42
CA MET A 166 -8.45 -17.27 -5.17
C MET A 166 -9.39 -16.48 -6.07
N GLN A 167 -10.11 -15.49 -5.54
CA GLN A 167 -11.04 -14.66 -6.32
C GLN A 167 -10.37 -14.00 -7.54
N VAL A 168 -9.16 -13.44 -7.35
CA VAL A 168 -8.43 -12.80 -8.45
C VAL A 168 -7.96 -13.82 -9.48
N ILE A 169 -7.36 -14.94 -9.06
CA ILE A 169 -6.86 -15.97 -9.97
C ILE A 169 -8.02 -16.63 -10.75
N ASP A 170 -9.15 -16.90 -10.10
CA ASP A 170 -10.31 -17.48 -10.76
C ASP A 170 -10.85 -16.55 -11.86
N MET A 171 -10.97 -15.25 -11.58
CA MET A 171 -11.37 -14.27 -12.60
C MET A 171 -10.34 -14.10 -13.71
N MET A 172 -9.04 -14.11 -13.39
CA MET A 172 -7.97 -14.09 -14.39
C MET A 172 -8.06 -15.30 -15.33
N ASN A 173 -8.26 -16.50 -14.78
CA ASN A 173 -8.42 -17.73 -15.56
C ASN A 173 -9.72 -17.73 -16.39
N ALA A 174 -10.75 -16.99 -15.96
CA ALA A 174 -11.95 -16.73 -16.72
C ALA A 174 -11.78 -15.67 -17.84
N GLY A 175 -10.60 -15.06 -17.97
CA GLY A 175 -10.30 -14.06 -18.99
C GLY A 175 -10.77 -12.64 -18.64
N GLU A 176 -11.07 -12.37 -17.37
CA GLU A 176 -11.53 -11.05 -16.94
C GLU A 176 -10.41 -10.00 -16.98
N THR A 177 -10.81 -8.75 -17.23
CA THR A 177 -9.89 -7.60 -17.20
C THR A 177 -9.59 -7.18 -15.76
N LEU A 178 -8.45 -6.51 -15.54
CA LEU A 178 -8.14 -5.94 -14.23
C LEU A 178 -9.23 -4.96 -13.77
N ASN A 179 -9.82 -4.21 -14.70
CA ASN A 179 -10.92 -3.29 -14.41
C ASN A 179 -12.12 -4.03 -13.82
N THR A 180 -12.55 -5.15 -14.41
CA THR A 180 -13.64 -5.96 -13.84
C THR A 180 -13.27 -6.48 -12.45
N ILE A 181 -12.03 -6.98 -12.30
CA ILE A 181 -11.56 -7.62 -11.07
C ILE A 181 -11.55 -6.64 -9.88
N ILE A 182 -10.97 -5.44 -10.02
CA ILE A 182 -10.90 -4.46 -8.91
C ILE A 182 -12.29 -4.01 -8.43
N HIS A 183 -13.28 -4.02 -9.33
CA HIS A 183 -14.65 -3.63 -9.00
C HIS A 183 -15.48 -4.80 -8.43
N THR A 184 -15.09 -6.04 -8.71
CA THR A 184 -15.84 -7.25 -8.29
C THR A 184 -15.28 -7.88 -7.02
N VAL A 185 -13.97 -8.05 -6.92
CA VAL A 185 -13.32 -8.75 -5.81
C VAL A 185 -13.40 -7.90 -4.54
N LYS A 186 -13.88 -8.51 -3.44
CA LYS A 186 -14.06 -7.85 -2.15
C LYS A 186 -13.75 -8.79 -0.99
N VAL A 187 -13.39 -8.18 0.15
CA VAL A 187 -13.42 -8.84 1.45
C VAL A 187 -14.77 -8.55 2.11
N PRO A 188 -15.46 -9.55 2.70
CA PRO A 188 -16.72 -9.31 3.38
C PRO A 188 -16.61 -8.26 4.50
N GLN A 189 -17.60 -7.36 4.61
CA GLN A 189 -17.55 -6.25 5.55
C GLN A 189 -17.37 -6.69 7.00
N HIS A 190 -18.05 -7.77 7.41
CA HIS A 190 -17.93 -8.31 8.78
C HIS A 190 -16.51 -8.78 9.15
N VAL A 191 -15.65 -9.09 8.16
CA VAL A 191 -14.23 -9.36 8.39
C VAL A 191 -13.50 -8.05 8.63
N LEU A 192 -13.74 -7.03 7.79
CA LEU A 192 -13.11 -5.71 7.89
C LEU A 192 -13.52 -4.91 9.14
N ASP A 193 -14.69 -5.21 9.71
CA ASP A 193 -15.18 -4.56 10.94
C ASP A 193 -14.41 -5.01 12.19
N LYS A 194 -13.71 -6.16 12.13
CA LYS A 194 -12.90 -6.68 13.23
C LYS A 194 -11.77 -5.69 13.54
N PRO A 195 -11.47 -5.40 14.83
CA PRO A 195 -10.54 -4.35 15.21
C PRO A 195 -9.14 -4.45 14.57
N TYR A 196 -8.64 -5.67 14.36
CA TYR A 196 -7.32 -5.97 13.78
C TYR A 196 -7.33 -6.14 12.25
N MET A 197 -8.49 -6.04 11.60
CA MET A 197 -8.65 -6.17 10.14
C MET A 197 -9.10 -4.87 9.47
N ARG A 198 -9.23 -3.78 10.23
CA ARG A 198 -9.67 -2.49 9.67
C ARG A 198 -8.64 -1.97 8.66
N PRO A 199 -9.08 -1.44 7.51
CA PRO A 199 -8.18 -0.96 6.46
C PRO A 199 -7.68 0.47 6.73
N PHE A 200 -7.20 0.77 7.95
CA PHE A 200 -6.68 2.10 8.28
C PHE A 200 -5.27 2.33 7.73
N TYR A 201 -4.50 1.26 7.48
CA TYR A 201 -3.16 1.35 6.91
C TYR A 201 -3.15 1.00 5.42
N ASP A 202 -3.29 -0.29 5.07
CA ASP A 202 -3.50 -0.79 3.70
C ASP A 202 -4.96 -1.23 3.52
N GLU A 203 -5.37 -1.59 2.30
CA GLU A 203 -6.75 -1.94 1.97
C GLU A 203 -6.87 -3.07 0.92
N PRO A 204 -7.97 -3.83 0.91
CA PRO A 204 -8.16 -4.97 0.00
C PRO A 204 -7.97 -4.66 -1.49
N GLU A 205 -8.41 -3.48 -1.96
CA GLU A 205 -8.28 -3.10 -3.38
C GLU A 205 -6.80 -3.05 -3.82
N PHE A 206 -5.90 -2.65 -2.93
CA PHE A 206 -4.46 -2.63 -3.21
C PHE A 206 -3.88 -4.04 -3.26
N VAL A 207 -4.32 -4.92 -2.36
CA VAL A 207 -3.94 -6.35 -2.39
C VAL A 207 -4.36 -7.01 -3.71
N VAL A 208 -5.58 -6.75 -4.18
CA VAL A 208 -6.08 -7.23 -5.48
C VAL A 208 -5.16 -6.82 -6.62
N ARG A 209 -4.77 -5.53 -6.68
CA ARG A 209 -3.84 -5.03 -7.71
C ARG A 209 -2.47 -5.68 -7.63
N ASN A 210 -1.97 -5.94 -6.43
CA ASN A 210 -0.67 -6.57 -6.25
C ASN A 210 -0.68 -8.08 -6.58
N ILE A 211 -1.81 -8.77 -6.38
CA ILE A 211 -2.02 -10.15 -6.86
C ILE A 211 -2.03 -10.17 -8.40
N TRP A 212 -2.77 -9.25 -9.03
CA TRP A 212 -2.74 -9.11 -10.49
C TRP A 212 -1.32 -8.88 -11.00
N ARG A 213 -0.58 -7.94 -10.38
CA ARG A 213 0.82 -7.68 -10.74
C ARG A 213 1.70 -8.92 -10.66
N LEU A 214 1.52 -9.75 -9.63
CA LEU A 214 2.31 -10.95 -9.39
C LEU A 214 2.10 -12.00 -10.48
N TYR A 215 0.84 -12.28 -10.83
CA TYR A 215 0.46 -13.40 -11.69
C TYR A 215 0.18 -13.00 -13.14
N GLY A 216 -0.38 -11.81 -13.36
CA GLY A 216 -0.84 -11.30 -14.65
C GLY A 216 0.07 -10.25 -15.29
N GLY A 217 1.09 -9.77 -14.57
CA GLY A 217 1.95 -8.69 -15.02
C GLY A 217 1.32 -7.31 -14.88
N TRP A 218 1.75 -6.34 -15.68
CA TRP A 218 1.36 -4.93 -15.52
C TRP A 218 0.21 -4.47 -16.42
N TRP A 219 -0.04 -5.17 -17.54
CA TRP A 219 -1.08 -4.80 -18.49
C TRP A 219 -2.47 -5.11 -17.91
N ASP A 220 -3.47 -4.28 -18.17
CA ASP A 220 -4.78 -4.33 -17.49
C ASP A 220 -5.91 -4.93 -18.35
N GLY A 221 -5.60 -5.32 -19.59
CA GLY A 221 -6.54 -5.89 -20.57
C GLY A 221 -7.03 -4.90 -21.62
N ALA A 222 -6.80 -3.59 -21.48
CA ALA A 222 -7.18 -2.61 -22.48
C ALA A 222 -6.06 -2.39 -23.51
N ALA A 223 -6.33 -2.65 -24.80
CA ALA A 223 -5.33 -2.51 -25.86
C ALA A 223 -4.75 -1.09 -25.97
N SER A 224 -5.59 -0.07 -25.78
CA SER A 224 -5.17 1.34 -25.80
C SER A 224 -4.17 1.69 -24.68
N ARG A 225 -4.10 0.89 -23.61
CA ARG A 225 -3.22 1.10 -22.46
C ARG A 225 -1.92 0.28 -22.52
N LEU A 226 -1.72 -0.52 -23.57
CA LEU A 226 -0.45 -1.24 -23.77
C LEU A 226 0.69 -0.30 -24.19
N LYS A 227 0.38 0.69 -25.04
CA LYS A 227 1.31 1.75 -25.46
C LYS A 227 0.53 3.07 -25.55
N PRO A 228 0.11 3.63 -24.40
CA PRO A 228 -0.81 4.76 -24.38
C PRO A 228 -0.16 6.03 -24.95
N ALA A 229 -1.00 6.90 -25.52
CA ALA A 229 -0.60 8.28 -25.78
C ALA A 229 -0.32 9.00 -24.44
N PRO A 230 0.48 10.09 -24.44
CA PRO A 230 0.65 10.89 -23.23
C PRO A 230 -0.69 11.40 -22.69
N ASP A 231 -0.85 11.39 -21.37
CA ASP A 231 -2.10 11.78 -20.71
C ASP A 231 -2.57 13.18 -21.14
N ALA A 232 -1.65 14.14 -21.27
CA ALA A 232 -1.95 15.49 -21.73
C ALA A 232 -2.53 15.54 -23.15
N VAL A 233 -2.08 14.66 -24.06
CA VAL A 233 -2.60 14.61 -25.44
C VAL A 233 -4.04 14.11 -25.45
N VAL A 234 -4.32 13.04 -24.71
CA VAL A 234 -5.68 12.51 -24.58
C VAL A 234 -6.60 13.52 -23.89
N ALA A 235 -6.10 14.17 -22.83
CA ALA A 235 -6.83 15.19 -22.09
C ALA A 235 -7.20 16.41 -22.94
N GLN A 236 -6.26 16.92 -23.75
CA GLN A 236 -6.52 18.04 -24.67
C GLN A 236 -7.60 17.70 -25.70
N GLU A 237 -7.55 16.50 -26.29
CA GLU A 237 -8.56 16.06 -27.25
C GLU A 237 -9.94 15.95 -26.60
N LEU A 238 -10.02 15.31 -25.42
CA LEU A 238 -11.27 15.18 -24.68
C LEU A 238 -11.81 16.54 -24.21
N ALA A 239 -10.93 17.46 -23.82
CA ALA A 239 -11.32 18.82 -23.48
C ALA A 239 -11.88 19.55 -24.72
N ALA A 240 -11.22 19.47 -25.88
CA ALA A 240 -11.70 20.07 -27.11
C ALA A 240 -13.10 19.55 -27.51
N LEU A 241 -13.31 18.24 -27.42
CA LEU A 241 -14.62 17.60 -27.66
C LEU A 241 -15.70 18.04 -26.66
N ALA A 242 -15.32 18.26 -25.40
CA ALA A 242 -16.24 18.69 -24.34
C ALA A 242 -16.52 20.20 -24.30
N GLY A 243 -15.79 21.01 -25.07
CA GLY A 243 -15.89 22.48 -25.05
C GLY A 243 -14.91 23.20 -24.12
N GLY A 244 -13.83 22.54 -23.71
CA GLY A 244 -12.68 23.09 -23.00
C GLY A 244 -12.44 22.47 -21.62
N ALA A 245 -11.24 22.71 -21.05
CA ALA A 245 -10.85 22.20 -19.74
C ALA A 245 -11.76 22.68 -18.60
N HIS A 246 -12.28 23.92 -18.69
CA HIS A 246 -13.24 24.44 -17.71
C HIS A 246 -14.57 23.68 -17.70
N VAL A 247 -15.00 23.10 -18.83
CA VAL A 247 -16.21 22.27 -18.87
C VAL A 247 -15.98 20.97 -18.12
N LEU A 248 -14.81 20.34 -18.32
CA LEU A 248 -14.42 19.12 -17.62
C LEU A 248 -14.35 19.34 -16.10
N ILE A 249 -13.67 20.40 -15.63
CA ILE A 249 -13.52 20.64 -14.20
C ILE A 249 -14.84 21.04 -13.53
N LYS A 250 -15.71 21.79 -14.23
CA LYS A 250 -17.06 22.07 -13.75
C LYS A 250 -17.85 20.77 -13.58
N ARG A 251 -17.82 19.89 -14.59
CA ARG A 251 -18.51 18.60 -14.49
C ARG A 251 -17.94 17.73 -13.36
N ALA A 252 -16.63 17.79 -13.14
CA ALA A 252 -15.97 17.10 -12.04
C ALA A 252 -16.51 17.57 -10.67
N LEU A 253 -16.71 18.88 -10.49
CA LEU A 253 -17.36 19.43 -9.28
C LEU A 253 -18.80 18.98 -9.15
N ASP A 254 -19.59 19.04 -10.23
CA ASP A 254 -21.01 18.66 -10.22
C ASP A 254 -21.23 17.21 -9.77
N VAL A 255 -20.30 16.30 -10.09
CA VAL A 255 -20.40 14.88 -9.71
C VAL A 255 -19.67 14.56 -8.41
N ALA A 256 -18.91 15.49 -7.82
CA ALA A 256 -18.06 15.19 -6.66
C ALA A 256 -18.83 14.78 -5.40
N ASP A 257 -20.13 15.07 -5.27
CA ASP A 257 -20.96 14.58 -4.16
C ASP A 257 -21.54 13.18 -4.40
N SER A 258 -21.62 12.73 -5.66
CA SER A 258 -22.25 11.46 -6.03
C SER A 258 -21.24 10.39 -6.43
N ASP A 259 -20.18 10.76 -7.15
CA ASP A 259 -19.11 9.88 -7.58
C ASP A 259 -17.76 10.60 -7.54
N LEU A 260 -17.09 10.48 -6.40
CA LEU A 260 -15.77 11.05 -6.20
C LEU A 260 -14.69 10.42 -7.08
N ARG A 261 -14.81 9.14 -7.46
CA ARG A 261 -13.82 8.48 -8.31
C ARG A 261 -13.89 9.06 -9.72
N LEU A 262 -15.10 9.22 -10.26
CA LEU A 262 -15.31 9.87 -11.55
C LEU A 262 -14.89 11.35 -11.51
N ALA A 263 -15.21 12.07 -10.43
CA ALA A 263 -14.77 13.46 -10.25
C ALA A 263 -13.25 13.59 -10.35
N CYS A 264 -12.48 12.71 -9.70
CA CYS A 264 -11.01 12.70 -9.80
C CYS A 264 -10.53 12.49 -11.24
N HIS A 265 -11.11 11.54 -11.99
CA HIS A 265 -10.75 11.32 -13.40
C HIS A 265 -11.01 12.56 -14.27
N LEU A 266 -12.17 13.21 -14.12
CA LEU A 266 -12.50 14.42 -14.87
C LEU A 266 -11.60 15.60 -14.48
N ALA A 267 -11.24 15.70 -13.19
CA ALA A 267 -10.34 16.73 -12.70
C ALA A 267 -8.90 16.55 -13.22
N ASP A 268 -8.41 15.32 -13.29
CA ASP A 268 -7.10 15.02 -13.90
C ASP A 268 -7.09 15.34 -15.39
N LEU A 269 -8.12 14.96 -16.14
CA LEU A 269 -8.24 15.34 -17.55
C LEU A 269 -8.26 16.87 -17.73
N ALA A 270 -8.99 17.60 -16.88
CA ALA A 270 -8.98 19.06 -16.94
C ALA A 270 -7.59 19.65 -16.66
N GLY A 271 -6.92 19.19 -15.59
CA GLY A 271 -5.59 19.66 -15.20
C GLY A 271 -4.53 19.36 -16.26
N TRP A 272 -4.55 18.17 -16.85
CA TRP A 272 -3.60 17.83 -17.92
C TRP A 272 -3.88 18.59 -19.23
N ALA A 273 -5.14 18.94 -19.51
CA ALA A 273 -5.49 19.76 -20.67
C ALA A 273 -5.08 21.23 -20.51
N ALA A 274 -5.03 21.74 -19.28
CA ALA A 274 -4.71 23.12 -18.94
C ALA A 274 -3.73 23.23 -17.75
N PRO A 275 -2.46 22.83 -17.94
CA PRO A 275 -1.51 22.57 -16.85
C PRO A 275 -1.04 23.80 -16.05
N GLU A 276 -1.23 25.01 -16.59
CA GLU A 276 -0.89 26.26 -15.89
C GLU A 276 -2.14 27.09 -15.54
N ASP A 277 -3.34 26.54 -15.74
CA ASP A 277 -4.58 27.24 -15.42
C ASP A 277 -4.89 27.17 -13.92
N ALA A 278 -4.73 28.31 -13.24
CA ALA A 278 -4.91 28.40 -11.80
C ALA A 278 -6.34 28.01 -11.35
N ASP A 279 -7.37 28.37 -12.12
CA ASP A 279 -8.77 28.10 -11.74
C ASP A 279 -9.10 26.61 -11.88
N VAL A 280 -8.60 25.95 -12.93
CA VAL A 280 -8.72 24.49 -13.09
C VAL A 280 -8.01 23.77 -11.93
N HIS A 281 -6.78 24.19 -11.62
CA HIS A 281 -6.00 23.55 -10.56
C HIS A 281 -6.58 23.81 -9.16
N ALA A 282 -7.10 25.01 -8.87
CA ALA A 282 -7.79 25.29 -7.61
C ALA A 282 -8.98 24.34 -7.38
N ASN A 283 -9.80 24.12 -8.41
CA ASN A 283 -10.94 23.20 -8.32
C ASN A 283 -10.51 21.72 -8.24
N ARG A 284 -9.43 21.33 -8.95
CA ARG A 284 -8.85 19.98 -8.82
C ARG A 284 -8.35 19.73 -7.39
N ALA A 285 -7.74 20.71 -6.74
CA ALA A 285 -7.31 20.60 -5.35
C ALA A 285 -8.50 20.38 -4.39
N VAL A 286 -9.62 21.09 -4.60
CA VAL A 286 -10.86 20.89 -3.83
C VAL A 286 -11.37 19.45 -3.96
N ILE A 287 -11.41 18.91 -5.18
CA ILE A 287 -11.88 17.54 -5.44
C ILE A 287 -10.97 16.52 -4.74
N TYR A 288 -9.65 16.67 -4.83
CA TYR A 288 -8.72 15.74 -4.17
C TYR A 288 -8.71 15.86 -2.65
N ASP A 289 -8.93 17.03 -2.05
CA ASP A 289 -9.13 17.12 -0.60
C ASP A 289 -10.43 16.45 -0.16
N LYS A 290 -11.51 16.58 -0.96
CA LYS A 290 -12.76 15.85 -0.71
C LYS A 290 -12.57 14.34 -0.83
N ARG A 291 -11.88 13.88 -1.87
CA ARG A 291 -11.51 12.47 -2.05
C ARG A 291 -10.73 11.97 -0.84
N ARG A 292 -9.69 12.67 -0.41
CA ARG A 292 -8.89 12.35 0.78
C ARG A 292 -9.75 12.19 2.04
N ARG A 293 -10.67 13.11 2.31
CA ARG A 293 -11.54 13.08 3.50
C ARG A 293 -12.50 11.90 3.51
N ALA A 294 -12.91 11.42 2.33
CA ALA A 294 -13.79 10.27 2.18
C ALA A 294 -13.07 8.92 2.37
N GLU A 295 -11.73 8.92 2.36
CA GLU A 295 -10.95 7.70 2.49
C GLU A 295 -10.71 7.30 3.95
N VAL A 296 -10.49 6.02 4.16
CA VAL A 296 -10.16 5.45 5.48
C VAL A 296 -8.66 5.20 5.58
N SER A 297 -8.08 4.53 4.58
CA SER A 297 -6.66 4.15 4.52
C SER A 297 -5.72 5.35 4.52
N LEU A 298 -4.68 5.25 5.34
CA LEU A 298 -3.56 6.19 5.37
C LEU A 298 -2.85 6.30 4.01
N MET A 299 -2.68 5.17 3.31
CA MET A 299 -2.01 5.14 2.00
C MET A 299 -2.79 5.95 0.97
N SER A 300 -4.11 5.74 0.91
CA SER A 300 -5.02 6.51 0.04
C SER A 300 -5.00 8.00 0.40
N LYS A 301 -5.15 8.34 1.69
CA LYS A 301 -5.14 9.74 2.14
C LYS A 301 -3.87 10.50 1.75
N GLY A 302 -2.71 9.87 1.92
CA GLY A 302 -1.43 10.49 1.56
C GLY A 302 -1.36 10.83 0.08
N ILE A 303 -1.68 9.85 -0.79
CA ILE A 303 -1.65 10.02 -2.25
C ILE A 303 -2.62 11.13 -2.70
N TYR A 304 -3.86 11.12 -2.21
CA TYR A 304 -4.82 12.15 -2.59
C TYR A 304 -4.44 13.54 -2.06
N LYS A 305 -3.82 13.64 -0.87
CA LYS A 305 -3.28 14.94 -0.42
C LYS A 305 -2.13 15.43 -1.28
N ALA A 306 -1.26 14.54 -1.73
CA ALA A 306 -0.17 14.88 -2.64
C ALA A 306 -0.72 15.44 -3.96
N ALA A 307 -1.73 14.79 -4.55
CA ALA A 307 -2.39 15.29 -5.77
C ALA A 307 -3.02 16.68 -5.58
N ALA A 308 -3.64 16.95 -4.42
CA ALA A 308 -4.15 18.28 -4.09
C ALA A 308 -3.01 19.32 -3.99
N ARG A 309 -1.89 18.96 -3.34
CA ARG A 309 -0.72 19.84 -3.20
C ARG A 309 -0.08 20.20 -4.54
N GLU A 310 0.04 19.24 -5.46
CA GLU A 310 0.54 19.50 -6.81
C GLU A 310 -0.29 20.60 -7.51
N SER A 311 -1.62 20.58 -7.32
CA SER A 311 -2.50 21.64 -7.82
C SER A 311 -2.35 22.96 -7.06
N GLU A 312 -2.24 22.92 -5.72
CA GLU A 312 -2.02 24.11 -4.88
C GLU A 312 -0.72 24.85 -5.28
N GLU A 313 0.32 24.12 -5.69
CA GLU A 313 1.58 24.68 -6.19
C GLU A 313 1.40 25.44 -7.52
N VAL A 314 0.61 24.92 -8.47
CA VAL A 314 0.28 25.62 -9.72
C VAL A 314 -0.45 26.93 -9.43
N VAL A 315 -1.43 26.91 -8.52
CA VAL A 315 -2.15 28.12 -8.09
C VAL A 315 -1.19 29.15 -7.49
N ALA A 316 -0.30 28.71 -6.60
CA ALA A 316 0.66 29.59 -5.95
C ALA A 316 1.63 30.25 -6.94
N ARG A 317 2.13 29.50 -7.94
CA ARG A 317 3.02 30.04 -8.98
C ARG A 317 2.32 31.13 -9.82
N ASN A 318 1.05 30.93 -10.14
CA ASN A 318 0.26 31.88 -10.95
C ASN A 318 -0.29 33.07 -10.14
N SER A 319 -0.20 33.03 -8.80
CA SER A 319 -0.64 34.11 -7.91
C SER A 319 0.48 35.08 -7.52
N GLN A 320 1.74 34.78 -7.84
CA GLN A 320 2.87 35.69 -7.59
C GLN A 320 2.98 36.71 -8.73
N PRO A 321 2.98 38.03 -8.47
CA PRO A 321 3.23 39.02 -9.51
C PRO A 321 4.65 38.83 -10.06
N ASN A 322 4.80 38.79 -11.38
CA ASN A 322 6.11 38.79 -12.04
C ASN A 322 6.93 39.99 -11.51
N ILE A 323 8.02 39.69 -10.80
CA ILE A 323 9.02 40.68 -10.33
C ILE A 323 10.04 40.89 -11.44
#